data_AF-A0AAN6RQQ1-F1
#
_entry.id   AF-A0AAN6RQQ1-F1
#
_cell.length_a   1.000
_cell.length_b   1.000
_cell.length_c   1.000
_cell.angle_alpha   90.00
_cell.angle_beta   90.00
_cell.angle_gamma   90.00
#
_symmetry.space_group_name_H-M   'P 1'
#
loop_
_entity.id
_entity.type
_entity.pdbx_description
1 polymer ?
#
loop_
_entity_poly.entity_id
_entity_poly.type
_entity_poly.pdbx_seq_one_letter_code
_entity_poly.pdbx_strand_id
1 'polypeptide(L)'
;MASSNPDAAAVPAPRKFKASDLPLPSATRTAIEGLAHSFKKKGGYDAIRKQVWEKFEASDYEAQVTKAILEVAEREVERNPTQLLTLERGKAAALIDGALDRGGVYQKAEEVIGALIDSRAIEAHIRQLRCAEIGDEQAEEERIRGAKTDEEYATETAARRAERERVRAELRAVEEKKRQLEREIKAREDAKRREAERAAREERRKMEREE
;
A
#
# COMPACT_ATOMS: atom_id res chain seq x y z
N MET A 1 6.53 30.14 -37.63
CA MET A 1 6.77 28.73 -37.23
C MET A 1 7.12 28.74 -35.76
N ALA A 2 6.15 28.45 -34.90
CA ALA A 2 6.33 28.43 -33.45
C ALA A 2 6.61 26.98 -33.04
N SER A 3 7.87 26.69 -32.72
CA SER A 3 8.25 25.40 -32.15
C SER A 3 7.83 25.37 -30.68
N SER A 4 6.72 24.70 -30.40
CA SER A 4 6.32 24.33 -29.04
C SER A 4 7.26 23.23 -28.53
N ASN A 5 8.08 23.55 -27.53
CA ASN A 5 8.89 22.57 -26.79
C ASN A 5 7.95 21.54 -26.12
N PRO A 6 8.06 20.24 -26.42
CA PRO A 6 7.23 19.22 -25.79
C PRO A 6 8.08 18.40 -24.82
N ASP A 7 8.68 19.02 -23.79
CA ASP A 7 9.23 18.24 -22.67
C ASP A 7 9.51 19.09 -21.42
N ALA A 8 8.45 19.64 -20.84
CA ALA A 8 8.47 19.96 -19.42
C ALA A 8 7.88 18.75 -18.70
N ALA A 9 8.70 17.71 -18.48
CA ALA A 9 8.34 16.59 -17.64
C ALA A 9 7.91 17.14 -16.27
N ALA A 10 6.59 17.22 -16.07
CA ALA A 10 6.01 17.76 -14.86
C ALA A 10 6.50 16.93 -13.67
N VAL A 11 7.27 17.57 -12.79
CA VAL A 11 7.62 17.01 -11.48
C VAL A 11 6.32 16.50 -10.86
N PRO A 12 6.20 15.19 -10.54
CA PRO A 12 4.94 14.65 -10.07
C PRO A 12 4.52 15.41 -8.80
N ALA A 13 3.36 16.06 -8.86
CA ALA A 13 2.83 16.81 -7.74
C ALA A 13 2.84 15.91 -6.48
N PRO A 14 3.26 16.44 -5.31
CA PRO A 14 3.41 15.65 -4.10
C PRO A 14 2.07 14.99 -3.76
N ARG A 15 2.02 13.65 -3.93
CA ARG A 15 0.83 12.87 -3.62
C ARG A 15 0.65 12.85 -2.11
N LYS A 16 -0.49 13.34 -1.64
CA LYS A 16 -0.86 13.24 -0.22
C LYS A 16 -1.33 11.81 0.03
N PHE A 17 -0.41 10.94 0.43
CA PHE A 17 -0.76 9.59 0.85
C PHE A 17 -1.52 9.66 2.17
N LYS A 18 -2.79 9.24 2.18
CA LYS A 18 -3.59 9.14 3.40
C LYS A 18 -3.83 7.69 3.76
N ALA A 19 -3.98 7.41 5.05
CA ALA A 19 -4.36 6.08 5.50
C ALA A 19 -5.73 5.67 4.94
N SER A 20 -6.63 6.65 4.68
CA SER A 20 -7.93 6.44 4.01
C SER A 20 -7.86 5.75 2.66
N ASP A 21 -6.75 5.90 1.95
CA ASP A 21 -6.58 5.37 0.59
C ASP A 21 -6.20 3.89 0.60
N LEU A 22 -5.89 3.34 1.78
CA LEU A 22 -5.52 1.95 1.97
C LEU A 22 -6.74 1.08 2.29
N PRO A 23 -6.84 -0.14 1.72
CA PRO A 23 -7.89 -1.11 2.00
C PRO A 23 -7.66 -1.80 3.36
N LEU A 24 -7.52 -1.00 4.43
CA LEU A 24 -7.27 -1.45 5.79
C LEU A 24 -8.52 -1.27 6.69
N PRO A 25 -8.57 -1.94 7.85
CA PRO A 25 -9.60 -1.66 8.85
C PRO A 25 -9.54 -0.22 9.34
N SER A 26 -10.69 0.35 9.72
CA SER A 26 -10.76 1.73 10.21
C SER A 26 -9.87 1.97 11.42
N ALA A 27 -9.84 1.03 12.37
CA ALA A 27 -8.99 1.12 13.56
C ALA A 27 -7.50 1.21 13.19
N THR A 28 -7.05 0.41 12.23
CA THR A 28 -5.66 0.43 11.73
C THR A 28 -5.33 1.75 11.05
N ARG A 29 -6.25 2.30 10.24
CA ARG A 29 -6.06 3.62 9.62
C ARG A 29 -5.91 4.72 10.66
N THR A 30 -6.78 4.74 11.67
CA THR A 30 -6.71 5.73 12.76
C THR A 30 -5.41 5.59 13.57
N ALA A 31 -4.92 4.38 13.81
CA ALA A 31 -3.64 4.16 14.48
C ALA A 31 -2.46 4.72 13.66
N ILE A 32 -2.44 4.52 12.34
CA ILE A 32 -1.42 5.08 11.45
C ILE A 32 -1.43 6.62 11.48
N GLU A 33 -2.61 7.23 11.39
CA GLU A 33 -2.75 8.69 11.46
C GLU A 33 -2.34 9.24 12.84
N GLY A 34 -2.68 8.50 13.91
CA GLY A 34 -2.24 8.79 15.28
C GLY A 34 -0.72 8.78 15.42
N LEU A 35 -0.04 7.77 14.86
CA LEU A 35 1.42 7.69 14.87
C LEU A 35 2.06 8.87 14.13
N ALA A 36 1.54 9.26 12.97
CA ALA A 36 2.04 10.42 12.23
C ALA A 36 1.87 11.73 13.04
N HIS A 37 0.74 11.87 13.74
CA HIS A 37 0.50 13.00 14.63
C HIS A 37 1.45 13.00 15.84
N SER A 38 1.60 11.85 16.51
CA SER A 38 2.53 11.65 17.63
C SER A 38 3.97 11.94 17.21
N PHE A 39 4.40 11.47 16.04
CA PHE A 39 5.73 11.72 15.49
C PHE A 39 6.01 13.21 15.30
N LYS A 40 5.06 13.95 14.74
CA LYS A 40 5.17 15.41 14.61
C LYS A 40 5.18 16.10 15.98
N LYS A 41 4.27 15.70 16.89
CA LYS A 41 4.09 16.34 18.20
C LYS A 41 5.28 16.11 19.14
N LYS A 42 5.89 14.92 19.11
CA LYS A 42 7.05 14.56 19.96
C LYS A 42 8.39 15.02 19.36
N GLY A 43 8.38 15.84 18.31
CA GLY A 43 9.60 16.43 17.76
C GLY A 43 10.37 15.55 16.76
N GLY A 44 9.78 14.46 16.27
CA GLY A 44 10.43 13.59 15.28
C GLY A 44 10.83 14.33 14.00
N TYR A 45 10.02 15.30 13.55
CA TYR A 45 10.37 16.13 12.39
C TYR A 45 11.62 16.99 12.64
N ASP A 46 11.73 17.57 13.84
CA ASP A 46 12.87 18.42 14.19
C ASP A 46 14.15 17.60 14.32
N ALA A 47 14.06 16.41 14.94
CA ALA A 47 15.18 15.49 15.04
C ALA A 47 15.73 15.08 13.67
N ILE A 48 14.85 14.73 12.72
CA ILE A 48 15.25 14.37 11.35
C ILE A 48 15.81 15.57 10.60
N ARG A 49 15.19 16.74 10.72
CA ARG A 49 15.71 17.98 10.12
C ARG A 49 17.14 18.27 10.60
N LYS A 50 17.38 18.13 11.91
CA LYS A 50 18.71 18.32 12.49
C LYS A 50 19.70 17.29 11.97
N GLN A 51 19.32 16.01 11.92
CA GLN A 51 20.17 14.95 11.38
C GLN A 51 20.53 15.17 9.90
N VAL A 52 19.56 15.61 9.09
CA VAL A 52 19.80 15.94 7.68
C VAL A 52 20.75 17.11 7.55
N TRP A 53 20.57 18.14 8.38
CA TRP A 53 21.46 19.30 8.42
C TRP A 53 22.89 18.93 8.82
N GLU A 54 23.06 18.12 9.88
CA GLU A 54 24.36 17.62 10.31
C GLU A 54 25.04 16.78 9.20
N LYS A 55 24.29 15.92 8.50
CA LYS A 55 24.81 15.15 7.35
C LYS A 55 25.18 16.05 6.17
N PHE A 56 24.43 17.13 5.96
CA PHE A 56 24.69 18.10 4.91
C PHE A 56 25.96 18.91 5.22
N GLU A 57 26.11 19.43 6.44
CA GLU A 57 27.33 20.14 6.89
C GLU A 57 28.57 19.25 6.89
N ALA A 58 28.42 17.98 7.27
CA ALA A 58 29.53 17.02 7.23
C ALA A 58 29.94 16.62 5.80
N SER A 59 29.15 17.00 4.80
CA SER A 59 29.41 16.68 3.39
C SER A 59 29.97 17.88 2.63
N ASP A 60 30.64 17.62 1.51
CA ASP A 60 31.10 18.68 0.61
C ASP A 60 29.99 19.25 -0.28
N TYR A 61 28.71 18.97 0.00
CA TYR A 61 27.60 19.42 -0.85
C TYR A 61 27.38 20.92 -0.78
N GLU A 62 27.63 21.57 0.36
CA GLU A 62 27.58 23.04 0.45
C GLU A 62 28.51 23.68 -0.59
N ALA A 63 29.77 23.24 -0.65
CA ALA A 63 30.74 23.72 -1.61
C ALA A 63 30.32 23.45 -3.06
N GLN A 64 29.69 22.30 -3.33
CA GLN A 64 29.17 21.96 -4.67
C GLN A 64 28.01 22.88 -5.09
N VAL A 65 27.08 23.16 -4.17
CA VAL A 65 25.95 24.06 -4.44
C VAL A 65 26.46 25.49 -4.64
N THR A 66 27.36 25.98 -3.79
CA THR A 66 27.98 27.30 -3.96
C THR A 66 28.70 27.40 -5.31
N LYS A 67 29.46 26.38 -5.71
CA LYS A 67 30.12 26.34 -7.01
C LYS A 67 29.12 26.42 -8.17
N ALA A 68 28.04 25.62 -8.11
CA ALA A 68 27.00 25.65 -9.14
C ALA A 68 26.30 27.03 -9.24
N ILE A 69 26.08 27.68 -8.09
CA ILE A 69 25.52 29.03 -8.03
C ILE A 69 26.46 30.03 -8.71
N LEU A 70 27.75 29.98 -8.39
CA LEU A 70 28.76 30.86 -8.98
C LEU A 70 28.87 30.67 -10.50
N GLU A 71 28.91 29.43 -10.99
CA GLU A 71 28.98 29.13 -12.42
C GLU A 71 27.76 29.64 -13.21
N VAL A 72 26.57 29.65 -12.61
CA VAL A 72 25.38 30.26 -13.24
C VAL A 72 25.47 31.78 -13.18
N ALA A 73 25.86 32.35 -12.04
CA ALA A 73 26.00 33.78 -11.87
C ALA A 73 27.03 34.37 -12.85
N GLU A 74 28.18 33.74 -13.01
CA GLU A 74 29.23 34.13 -13.95
C GLU A 74 28.70 34.12 -15.39
N ARG A 75 28.03 33.03 -15.81
CA ARG A 75 27.42 32.96 -17.14
C ARG A 75 26.37 34.03 -17.39
N GLU A 76 25.54 34.36 -16.39
CA GLU A 76 24.55 35.42 -16.52
C GLU A 76 25.20 36.81 -16.59
N VAL A 77 26.27 37.05 -15.84
CA VAL A 77 27.07 38.28 -15.92
C VAL A 77 27.74 38.43 -17.28
N GLU A 78 28.32 37.35 -17.84
CA GLU A 78 28.90 37.37 -19.18
C GLU A 78 27.85 37.63 -20.26
N ARG A 79 26.65 37.05 -20.10
CA ARG A 79 25.55 37.18 -21.06
C ARG A 79 24.91 38.57 -21.04
N ASN A 80 24.70 39.15 -19.86
CA ASN A 80 23.98 40.40 -19.67
C ASN A 80 24.75 41.39 -18.76
N PRO A 81 25.98 41.78 -19.12
CA PRO A 81 26.87 42.54 -18.23
C PRO A 81 26.34 43.94 -17.93
N THR A 82 25.81 44.64 -18.94
CA THR A 82 25.27 45.99 -18.77
C THR A 82 24.03 45.99 -17.88
N GLN A 83 23.19 44.96 -17.95
CA GLN A 83 22.01 44.87 -17.11
C GLN A 83 22.39 44.57 -15.66
N LEU A 84 23.22 43.55 -15.42
CA LEU A 84 23.52 43.08 -14.07
C LEU A 84 24.50 43.98 -13.31
N LEU A 85 25.45 44.63 -14.00
CA LEU A 85 26.46 45.46 -13.35
C LEU A 85 26.05 46.92 -13.16
N THR A 86 25.00 47.38 -13.86
CA THR A 86 24.46 48.75 -13.69
C THR A 86 23.26 48.81 -12.77
N LEU A 87 22.53 47.69 -12.60
CA LEU A 87 21.41 47.59 -11.69
C LEU A 87 21.87 47.58 -10.23
N GLU A 88 20.97 48.02 -9.34
CA GLU A 88 21.16 47.86 -7.89
C GLU A 88 21.35 46.39 -7.53
N ARG A 89 22.26 46.12 -6.58
CA ARG A 89 22.67 44.77 -6.16
C ARG A 89 21.50 43.83 -5.89
N GLY A 90 20.42 44.30 -5.25
CA GLY A 90 19.24 43.49 -4.96
C GLY A 90 18.46 43.07 -6.22
N LYS A 91 18.36 43.95 -7.22
CA LYS A 91 17.69 43.65 -8.49
C LYS A 91 18.53 42.70 -9.35
N ALA A 92 19.85 42.90 -9.37
CA ALA A 92 20.77 41.97 -10.03
C ALA A 92 20.73 40.58 -9.38
N ALA A 93 20.72 40.51 -8.04
CA ALA A 93 20.58 39.25 -7.31
C ALA A 93 19.27 38.53 -7.65
N ALA A 94 18.15 39.24 -7.71
CA ALA A 94 16.86 38.64 -8.08
C ALA A 94 16.84 38.08 -9.52
N LEU A 95 17.53 38.73 -10.46
CA LEU A 95 17.66 38.23 -11.84
C LEU A 95 18.49 36.95 -11.92
N ILE A 96 19.61 36.91 -11.18
CA ILE A 96 20.46 35.72 -11.07
C ILE A 96 19.70 34.59 -10.36
N ASP A 97 18.98 34.90 -9.28
CA ASP A 97 18.15 33.94 -8.54
C ASP A 97 17.09 33.29 -9.44
N GLY A 98 16.40 34.08 -10.24
CA GLY A 98 15.49 33.55 -11.25
C GLY A 98 16.18 32.69 -12.32
N ALA A 99 17.44 32.97 -12.65
CA ALA A 99 18.23 32.13 -13.55
C ALA A 99 18.68 30.81 -12.91
N LEU A 100 19.01 30.82 -11.62
CA LEU A 100 19.31 29.61 -10.84
C LEU A 100 18.12 28.66 -10.77
N ASP A 101 16.93 29.20 -10.51
CA ASP A 101 15.68 28.43 -10.46
C ASP A 101 15.36 27.77 -11.81
N ARG A 102 15.43 28.54 -12.90
CA ARG A 102 15.30 27.98 -14.27
C ARG A 102 16.42 27.01 -14.64
N GLY A 103 17.60 27.19 -14.05
CA GLY A 103 18.79 26.38 -14.26
C GLY A 103 18.76 25.03 -13.55
N GLY A 104 17.74 24.76 -12.72
CA GLY A 104 17.63 23.47 -12.04
C GLY A 104 18.51 23.35 -10.78
N VAL A 105 19.22 24.41 -10.37
CA VAL A 105 20.22 24.32 -9.30
C VAL A 105 19.55 24.02 -7.95
N TYR A 106 18.42 24.68 -7.67
CA TYR A 106 17.66 24.44 -6.45
C TYR A 106 17.01 23.05 -6.43
N GLN A 107 16.46 22.60 -7.55
CA GLN A 107 15.84 21.28 -7.68
C GLN A 107 16.88 20.18 -7.43
N LYS A 108 18.09 20.33 -7.97
CA LYS A 108 19.20 19.39 -7.72
C LYS A 108 19.64 19.41 -6.26
N ALA A 109 19.67 20.58 -5.62
CA ALA A 109 19.98 20.68 -4.19
C ALA A 109 18.88 20.01 -3.33
N GLU A 110 17.60 20.20 -3.67
CA GLU A 110 16.47 19.54 -3.02
C GLU A 110 16.54 18.01 -3.15
N GLU A 111 16.91 17.48 -4.33
CA GLU A 111 17.11 16.04 -4.55
C GLU A 111 18.19 15.47 -3.64
N VAL A 112 19.33 16.17 -3.52
CA VAL A 112 20.43 15.76 -2.63
C VAL A 112 19.98 15.79 -1.17
N ILE A 113 19.34 16.86 -0.73
CA ILE A 113 18.78 16.97 0.63
C ILE A 113 17.77 15.85 0.88
N GLY A 114 16.91 15.56 -0.10
CA GLY A 114 15.95 14.45 -0.05
C GLY A 114 16.63 13.09 0.10
N ALA A 115 17.75 12.86 -0.59
CA ALA A 115 18.53 11.63 -0.48
C ALA A 115 19.22 11.47 0.89
N LEU A 116 19.47 12.57 1.61
CA LEU A 116 20.02 12.54 2.97
C LEU A 116 18.98 12.15 4.03
N ILE A 117 17.68 12.21 3.70
CA ILE A 117 16.58 11.82 4.59
C ILE A 117 16.62 10.30 4.80
N ASP A 118 16.94 9.90 6.03
CA ASP A 118 17.00 8.50 6.41
C ASP A 118 15.60 7.97 6.78
N SER A 119 14.94 7.37 5.80
CA SER A 119 13.62 6.75 5.99
C SER A 119 13.62 5.64 7.03
N ARG A 120 14.75 4.93 7.23
CA ARG A 120 14.87 3.88 8.25
C ARG A 120 14.95 4.47 9.65
N ALA A 121 15.65 5.60 9.81
CA ALA A 121 15.66 6.32 11.08
C ALA A 121 14.27 6.85 11.46
N ILE A 122 13.52 7.37 10.47
CA ILE A 122 12.11 7.77 10.65
C ILE A 122 11.27 6.58 11.10
N GLU A 123 11.36 5.46 10.39
CA GLU A 123 10.62 4.24 10.70
C GLU A 123 10.94 3.74 12.11
N ALA A 124 12.22 3.67 12.48
CA ALA A 124 12.65 3.25 13.81
C ALA A 124 12.05 4.12 14.91
N HIS A 125 12.01 5.44 14.71
CA HIS A 125 11.39 6.35 15.67
C HIS A 125 9.88 6.15 15.76
N ILE A 126 9.19 5.97 14.63
CA ILE A 126 7.75 5.63 14.62
C ILE A 126 7.49 4.31 15.36
N ARG A 127 8.35 3.30 15.20
CA ARG A 127 8.25 2.03 15.93
C ARG A 127 8.44 2.24 17.43
N GLN A 128 9.41 3.05 17.86
CA GLN A 128 9.58 3.41 19.27
C GLN A 128 8.33 4.11 19.84
N LEU A 129 7.70 4.99 19.06
CA LEU A 129 6.43 5.62 19.45
C LEU A 129 5.33 4.58 19.62
N ARG A 130 5.25 3.61 18.71
CA ARG A 130 4.26 2.53 18.79
C ARG A 130 4.50 1.64 20.02
N CYS A 131 5.74 1.23 20.28
CA CYS A 131 6.12 0.50 21.50
C CYS A 131 5.69 1.27 22.77
N ALA A 132 5.91 2.59 22.81
CA ALA A 132 5.48 3.41 23.94
C ALA A 132 3.95 3.56 24.08
N GLU A 133 3.18 3.35 23.01
CA GLU A 133 1.71 3.48 23.01
C GLU A 133 0.99 2.17 23.37
N ILE A 134 1.48 1.01 22.88
CA ILE A 134 0.81 -0.29 23.03
C ILE A 134 1.63 -1.34 23.79
N GLY A 135 2.88 -1.05 24.14
CA GLY A 135 3.81 -1.99 24.78
C GLY A 135 4.65 -2.79 23.78
N ASP A 136 5.79 -3.28 24.25
CA ASP A 136 6.81 -3.92 23.41
C ASP A 136 6.33 -5.23 22.78
N GLU A 137 5.60 -6.05 23.54
CA GLU A 137 5.10 -7.36 23.08
C GLU A 137 4.09 -7.20 21.94
N GLN A 138 3.10 -6.34 22.11
CA GLN A 138 2.07 -6.09 21.09
C GLN A 138 2.66 -5.41 19.84
N ALA A 139 3.61 -4.49 20.02
CA ALA A 139 4.30 -3.83 18.92
C ALA A 139 5.15 -4.80 18.09
N GLU A 140 5.80 -5.77 18.74
CA GLU A 140 6.60 -6.78 18.06
C GLU A 140 5.73 -7.76 17.28
N GLU A 141 4.57 -8.16 17.82
CA GLU A 141 3.60 -8.96 17.06
C GLU A 141 3.05 -8.21 15.83
N GLU A 142 2.75 -6.91 15.96
CA GLU A 142 2.36 -6.05 14.83
C GLU A 142 3.49 -5.98 13.78
N ARG A 143 4.74 -5.84 14.22
CA ARG A 143 5.91 -5.82 13.33
C ARG A 143 6.06 -7.14 12.58
N ILE A 144 6.02 -8.28 13.27
CA ILE A 144 6.17 -9.60 12.65
C ILE A 144 5.04 -9.84 11.64
N ARG A 145 3.80 -9.49 12.01
CA ARG A 145 2.65 -9.60 11.12
C ARG A 145 2.78 -8.72 9.88
N GLY A 146 3.32 -7.51 10.03
CA GLY A 146 3.57 -6.57 8.94
C GLY A 146 4.81 -6.87 8.11
N ALA A 147 5.74 -7.70 8.61
CA ALA A 147 6.96 -8.11 7.92
C ALA A 147 6.76 -9.32 7.00
N LYS A 148 5.52 -9.83 6.89
CA LYS A 148 5.18 -10.93 5.98
C LYS A 148 5.54 -10.54 4.54
N THR A 149 6.23 -11.45 3.87
CA THR A 149 6.60 -11.31 2.46
C THR A 149 5.40 -11.58 1.55
N ASP A 150 5.46 -11.10 0.31
CA ASP A 150 4.42 -11.35 -0.69
C ASP A 150 4.21 -12.86 -0.94
N GLU A 151 5.28 -13.65 -0.87
CA GLU A 151 5.22 -15.12 -0.99
C GLU A 151 4.47 -15.76 0.18
N GLU A 152 4.72 -15.32 1.41
CA GLU A 152 3.99 -15.77 2.61
C GLU A 152 2.52 -15.36 2.54
N TYR A 153 2.21 -14.17 2.03
CA TYR A 153 0.83 -13.75 1.79
C TYR A 153 0.14 -14.61 0.71
N ALA A 154 0.85 -14.95 -0.37
CA ALA A 154 0.33 -15.78 -1.43
C ALA A 154 0.02 -17.20 -0.95
N THR A 155 0.95 -17.80 -0.19
CA THR A 155 0.78 -19.15 0.39
C THR A 155 -0.36 -19.19 1.41
N GLU A 156 -0.45 -18.22 2.32
CA GLU A 156 -1.55 -18.13 3.29
C GLU A 156 -2.90 -17.96 2.57
N THR A 157 -2.94 -17.14 1.53
CA THR A 157 -4.16 -16.93 0.73
C THR A 157 -4.55 -18.20 -0.03
N ALA A 158 -3.59 -18.91 -0.62
CA ALA A 158 -3.81 -20.17 -1.30
C ALA A 158 -4.33 -21.25 -0.34
N ALA A 159 -3.75 -21.36 0.86
CA ALA A 159 -4.21 -22.28 1.90
C ALA A 159 -5.65 -21.97 2.32
N ARG A 160 -5.99 -20.69 2.54
CA ARG A 160 -7.37 -20.27 2.84
C ARG A 160 -8.34 -20.58 1.71
N ARG A 161 -7.91 -20.46 0.44
CA ARG A 161 -8.73 -20.83 -0.71
C ARG A 161 -8.94 -22.35 -0.78
N ALA A 162 -7.88 -23.13 -0.62
CA ALA A 162 -7.94 -24.59 -0.60
C ALA A 162 -8.87 -25.08 0.51
N GLU A 163 -8.80 -24.51 1.71
CA GLU A 163 -9.69 -24.86 2.82
C GLU A 163 -11.16 -24.54 2.49
N ARG A 164 -11.43 -23.35 1.93
CA ARG A 164 -12.77 -22.99 1.46
C ARG A 164 -13.28 -23.95 0.39
N GLU A 165 -12.42 -24.41 -0.51
CA GLU A 165 -12.77 -25.38 -1.55
C GLU A 165 -13.03 -26.76 -0.97
N ARG A 166 -12.24 -27.21 0.02
CA ARG A 166 -12.47 -28.45 0.76
C ARG A 166 -13.82 -28.43 1.46
N VAL A 167 -14.10 -27.39 2.23
CA VAL A 167 -15.40 -27.21 2.90
C VAL A 167 -16.55 -27.24 1.89
N ARG A 168 -16.43 -26.53 0.76
CA ARG A 168 -17.44 -26.57 -0.32
C ARG A 168 -17.57 -27.95 -0.97
N ALA A 169 -16.48 -28.69 -1.14
CA ALA A 169 -16.51 -30.04 -1.70
C ALA A 169 -17.17 -31.03 -0.74
N GLU A 170 -16.87 -30.95 0.56
CA GLU A 170 -17.51 -31.76 1.60
C GLU A 170 -19.01 -31.48 1.70
N LEU A 171 -19.42 -30.22 1.68
CA LEU A 171 -20.83 -29.82 1.60
C LEU A 171 -21.53 -30.43 0.38
N ARG A 172 -20.92 -30.33 -0.80
CA ARG A 172 -21.47 -30.94 -2.03
C ARG A 172 -21.59 -32.46 -1.93
N ALA A 173 -20.60 -33.14 -1.35
CA ALA A 173 -20.62 -34.59 -1.17
C ALA A 173 -21.70 -35.04 -0.18
N VAL A 174 -21.92 -34.28 0.90
CA VAL A 174 -23.00 -34.53 1.87
C VAL A 174 -24.37 -34.34 1.21
N GLU A 175 -24.56 -33.28 0.44
CA GLU A 175 -25.79 -33.04 -0.32
C GLU A 175 -26.08 -34.16 -1.34
N GLU A 176 -25.05 -34.64 -2.04
CA GLU A 176 -25.21 -35.73 -3.01
C GLU A 176 -25.61 -37.04 -2.32
N LYS A 177 -24.94 -37.40 -1.22
CA LYS A 177 -25.28 -38.59 -0.42
C LYS A 177 -26.72 -38.50 0.11
N LYS A 178 -27.15 -37.32 0.56
CA LYS A 178 -28.54 -37.09 0.99
C LYS A 178 -29.53 -37.36 -0.15
N ARG A 179 -29.26 -36.84 -1.35
CA ARG A 179 -30.10 -37.08 -2.54
C ARG A 179 -30.14 -38.55 -2.96
N GLN A 180 -29.02 -39.28 -2.84
CA GLN A 180 -28.97 -40.70 -3.14
C GLN A 180 -29.82 -41.51 -2.15
N LEU A 181 -29.67 -41.24 -0.84
CA LEU A 181 -30.48 -41.89 0.20
C LEU A 181 -31.97 -41.61 0.03
N GLU A 182 -32.37 -40.36 -0.27
CA GLU A 182 -33.76 -40.01 -0.56
C GLU A 182 -34.32 -40.79 -1.76
N ARG A 183 -33.53 -40.96 -2.82
CA ARG A 183 -33.91 -41.78 -3.99
C ARG A 183 -34.05 -43.25 -3.63
N GLU A 184 -33.14 -43.81 -2.84
CA GLU A 184 -33.20 -45.20 -2.41
C GLU A 184 -34.39 -45.48 -1.49
N ILE A 185 -34.69 -44.57 -0.54
CA ILE A 185 -35.86 -44.68 0.33
C ILE A 185 -37.13 -44.66 -0.52
N LYS A 186 -37.26 -43.69 -1.43
CA LYS A 186 -38.42 -43.60 -2.32
C LYS A 186 -38.59 -44.84 -3.21
N ALA A 187 -37.49 -45.36 -3.77
CA ALA A 187 -37.53 -46.57 -4.60
C ALA A 187 -37.95 -47.81 -3.79
N ARG A 188 -37.49 -47.94 -2.54
CA ARG A 188 -37.90 -49.03 -1.63
C ARG A 188 -39.37 -48.92 -1.22
N GLU A 189 -39.86 -47.71 -0.95
CA GLU A 189 -41.27 -47.46 -0.66
C GLU A 189 -42.17 -47.80 -1.87
N ASP A 190 -41.77 -47.36 -3.07
CA ASP A 190 -42.49 -47.68 -4.31
C ASP A 190 -42.50 -49.19 -4.60
N ALA A 191 -41.39 -49.89 -4.36
CA ALA A 191 -41.31 -51.34 -4.52
C ALA A 191 -42.23 -52.08 -3.54
N LYS A 192 -42.23 -51.69 -2.26
CA LYS A 192 -43.14 -52.23 -1.23
C LYS A 192 -44.61 -52.00 -1.60
N ARG A 193 -44.95 -50.81 -2.10
CA ARG A 193 -46.30 -50.50 -2.56
C ARG A 193 -46.74 -51.40 -3.73
N ARG A 194 -45.87 -51.60 -4.73
CA ARG A 194 -46.14 -52.49 -5.88
C ARG A 194 -46.27 -53.96 -5.48
N GLU A 195 -45.52 -54.40 -4.47
CA GLU A 195 -45.63 -55.76 -3.94
C GLU A 195 -46.94 -55.97 -3.16
N ALA A 196 -47.30 -55.02 -2.29
CA ALA A 196 -48.58 -55.03 -1.58
C ALA A 196 -49.78 -55.03 -2.56
N GLU A 197 -49.70 -54.26 -3.66
CA GLU A 197 -50.72 -54.24 -4.70
C GLU A 197 -50.82 -55.58 -5.46
N ARG A 198 -49.68 -56.22 -5.76
CA ARG A 198 -49.64 -57.56 -6.37
C ARG A 198 -50.24 -58.63 -5.46
N ALA A 199 -49.87 -58.63 -4.18
CA ALA A 199 -50.42 -59.55 -3.19
C ALA A 199 -51.94 -59.36 -3.03
N ALA A 200 -52.42 -58.11 -2.95
CA ALA A 200 -53.85 -57.83 -2.87
C ALA A 200 -54.62 -58.29 -4.12
N ARG A 201 -54.00 -58.21 -5.31
CA ARG A 201 -54.60 -58.70 -6.56
C ARG A 201 -54.63 -60.22 -6.64
N GLU A 202 -53.60 -60.89 -6.14
CA GLU A 202 -53.57 -62.37 -6.07
C GLU A 202 -54.58 -62.93 -5.07
N GLU A 203 -54.73 -62.29 -3.90
CA GLU A 203 -55.75 -62.67 -2.92
C GLU A 203 -57.17 -62.47 -3.47
N ARG A 204 -57.44 -61.38 -4.19
CA ARG A 204 -58.72 -61.20 -4.91
C ARG A 204 -58.98 -62.31 -5.95
N ARG A 205 -57.95 -62.76 -6.68
CA ARG A 205 -58.06 -63.85 -7.66
C ARG A 205 -58.27 -65.23 -7.03
N LYS A 206 -57.83 -65.46 -5.79
CA LYS A 206 -58.12 -66.69 -5.06
C LYS A 206 -59.55 -66.71 -4.54
N MET A 207 -60.01 -65.58 -4.00
CA MET A 207 -61.40 -65.42 -3.55
C MET A 207 -62.40 -65.63 -4.70
N GLU A 208 -62.09 -65.20 -5.93
CA GLU A 208 -62.92 -65.45 -7.13
C GLU A 208 -62.84 -66.89 -7.68
N ARG A 209 -61.95 -67.75 -7.18
CA ARG A 209 -61.81 -69.17 -7.62
C ARG A 209 -62.39 -70.17 -6.62
N GLU A 210 -62.65 -69.73 -5.40
CA GLU A 210 -63.27 -70.52 -4.33
C GLU A 210 -64.79 -70.29 -4.22
N GLU A 211 -65.35 -69.44 -5.09
CA GLU A 211 -66.78 -69.24 -5.34
C GLU A 211 -67.21 -69.95 -6.64
#